data_AF-R7AVC0-F1
#
_entry.id   AF-R7AVC0-F1
#
_cell.length_a   1.000
_cell.length_b   1.000
_cell.length_c   1.000
_cell.angle_alpha   90.00
_cell.angle_beta   90.00
_cell.angle_gamma   90.00
#
_symmetry.space_group_name_H-M   'P 1'
#
loop_
_entity.id
_entity.type
_entity.pdbx_description
1 polymer ?
#
loop_
_entity_poly.entity_id
_entity_poly.type
_entity_poly.pdbx_seq_one_letter_code
_entity_poly.pdbx_strand_id
1 'polypeptide(L)'
;MADTEKTLSEQRKKSIAIFVATHVAFQPPANPIYVPLHVGKEGKPDLGYIGDNIGENISDLNFLYGELTGLYWIWQNISGIDYVGLCHYRRYFLNNAGYEMDSGDYLKLLEEYDVIVPQHLKCMSSYKIHYGEAHNVHDLEAVERAVAKLYPDYLESFQRVMAGNIFYSGNLCVMSLSLLKAYAEWLFTIFAEASAEIDVSGYDAYHRRVYGFLSEQMLYVFILKNGLSYIELPVGILGEKAETVMLKRELADLIANGRLDEAQILFESRMKERPDVLLPGSDVSGELRLTYQILHLCLLEQRMGKASLLSYSKDLEKLIPHYRRILEIVAKRKKGIMATEDQSYLKETGVSEEVLLEVARCMK
;
A
#
# COMPACT_ATOMS: atom_id res chain seq x y z
N MET A 1 58.91 -1.47 -10.32
CA MET A 1 58.10 -1.24 -9.10
C MET A 1 57.09 -0.09 -9.24
N ALA A 2 56.95 0.53 -10.42
CA ALA A 2 55.90 1.55 -10.66
C ALA A 2 54.77 1.07 -11.59
N ASP A 3 54.87 -0.15 -12.13
CA ASP A 3 53.89 -0.76 -13.05
C ASP A 3 53.03 -1.86 -12.40
N THR A 4 53.25 -2.16 -11.11
CA THR A 4 52.47 -3.18 -10.38
C THR A 4 51.40 -2.59 -9.46
N GLU A 5 51.38 -1.27 -9.26
CA GLU A 5 50.34 -0.56 -8.50
C GLU A 5 49.24 0.05 -9.37
N LYS A 6 49.41 0.03 -10.70
CA LYS A 6 48.45 0.59 -11.67
C LYS A 6 47.41 -0.41 -12.17
N THR A 7 47.32 -1.60 -11.57
CA THR A 7 46.45 -2.69 -12.02
C THR A 7 45.74 -3.40 -10.86
N LEU A 8 45.35 -2.65 -9.81
CA LEU A 8 44.52 -3.15 -8.70
C LEU A 8 43.33 -2.24 -8.34
N SER A 9 43.04 -1.21 -9.14
CA SER A 9 41.76 -0.52 -9.10
C SER A 9 40.92 -0.91 -10.33
N GLU A 10 40.61 -2.20 -10.48
CA GLU A 10 39.31 -2.54 -11.03
C GLU A 10 38.31 -1.89 -10.08
N GLN A 11 37.65 -0.80 -10.51
CA GLN A 11 36.61 -0.18 -9.72
C GLN A 11 35.59 -1.27 -9.37
N ARG A 12 35.60 -1.74 -8.12
CA ARG A 12 34.63 -2.73 -7.63
C ARG A 12 33.26 -2.18 -7.99
N LYS A 13 32.55 -2.88 -8.88
CA LYS A 13 31.20 -2.49 -9.27
C LYS A 13 30.36 -2.44 -8.00
N LYS A 14 29.81 -1.27 -7.68
CA LYS A 14 28.91 -1.08 -6.54
C LYS A 14 27.79 -2.12 -6.61
N SER A 15 27.54 -2.78 -5.50
CA SER A 15 26.57 -3.87 -5.36
C SER A 15 25.27 -3.37 -4.76
N ILE A 16 24.14 -3.89 -5.24
CA ILE A 16 22.81 -3.55 -4.75
C ILE A 16 21.91 -4.78 -4.69
N ALA A 17 21.09 -4.87 -3.65
CA ALA A 17 20.02 -5.86 -3.53
C ALA A 17 18.74 -5.21 -3.00
N ILE A 18 17.62 -5.43 -3.68
CA ILE A 18 16.29 -4.97 -3.30
C ILE A 18 15.52 -6.17 -2.75
N PHE A 19 15.36 -6.23 -1.43
CA PHE A 19 14.58 -7.27 -0.79
C PHE A 19 13.10 -7.01 -0.99
N VAL A 20 12.38 -8.01 -1.49
CA VAL A 20 10.96 -7.92 -1.81
C VAL A 20 10.17 -8.72 -0.78
N ALA A 21 9.63 -8.02 0.22
CA ALA A 21 8.85 -8.62 1.30
C ALA A 21 7.53 -9.22 0.77
N THR A 22 7.30 -10.49 1.12
CA THR A 22 6.07 -11.22 0.78
C THR A 22 5.65 -12.19 1.89
N HIS A 23 4.34 -12.43 1.99
CA HIS A 23 3.74 -13.52 2.77
C HIS A 23 2.90 -14.45 1.88
N VAL A 24 2.99 -14.28 0.56
CA VAL A 24 2.30 -15.06 -0.46
C VAL A 24 3.25 -15.42 -1.61
N ALA A 25 2.98 -16.53 -2.29
CA ALA A 25 3.70 -16.84 -3.53
C ALA A 25 3.43 -15.75 -4.58
N PHE A 26 4.48 -15.33 -5.28
CA PHE A 26 4.40 -14.34 -6.35
C PHE A 26 5.48 -14.58 -7.41
N GLN A 27 5.36 -13.93 -8.55
CA GLN A 27 6.42 -13.90 -9.54
C GLN A 27 7.28 -12.65 -9.30
N PRO A 28 8.53 -12.80 -8.83
CA PRO A 28 9.41 -11.65 -8.66
C PRO A 28 9.80 -11.03 -10.01
N PRO A 29 10.19 -9.75 -10.02
CA PRO A 29 10.76 -9.13 -11.21
C PRO A 29 11.95 -9.96 -11.73
N ALA A 30 12.11 -10.00 -13.07
CA ALA A 30 13.12 -10.83 -13.70
C ALA A 30 14.57 -10.40 -13.39
N ASN A 31 14.75 -9.14 -12.96
CA ASN A 31 16.07 -8.60 -12.65
C ASN A 31 16.59 -9.18 -11.32
N PRO A 32 17.80 -9.78 -11.29
CA PRO A 32 18.32 -10.50 -10.13
C PRO A 32 18.61 -9.63 -8.91
N ILE A 33 18.58 -8.30 -9.03
CA ILE A 33 18.68 -7.43 -7.85
C ILE A 33 17.47 -7.56 -6.94
N TYR A 34 16.32 -7.99 -7.45
CA TYR A 34 15.11 -8.19 -6.67
C TYR A 34 15.15 -9.57 -6.00
N VAL A 35 15.34 -9.58 -4.68
CA VAL A 35 15.49 -10.78 -3.87
C VAL A 35 14.21 -11.02 -3.07
N PRO A 36 13.40 -12.05 -3.41
CA PRO A 36 12.21 -12.39 -2.62
C PRO A 36 12.57 -12.74 -1.17
N LEU A 37 11.85 -12.13 -0.23
CA LEU A 37 11.99 -12.38 1.21
C LEU A 37 10.63 -12.76 1.78
N HIS A 38 10.50 -14.00 2.24
CA HIS A 38 9.31 -14.48 2.92
C HIS A 38 9.31 -13.93 4.36
N VAL A 39 8.50 -12.89 4.59
CA VAL A 39 8.32 -12.26 5.89
C VAL A 39 7.25 -12.97 6.70
N GLY A 40 7.46 -13.07 8.02
CA GLY A 40 6.57 -13.84 8.89
C GLY A 40 6.55 -15.32 8.56
N LYS A 41 7.68 -15.86 8.06
CA LYS A 41 7.80 -17.28 7.69
C LYS A 41 7.65 -18.21 8.88
N GLU A 42 7.89 -17.75 10.10
CA GLU A 42 7.83 -18.60 11.29
C GLU A 42 6.48 -19.31 11.42
N GLY A 43 6.51 -20.65 11.45
CA GLY A 43 5.31 -21.49 11.47
C GLY A 43 4.44 -21.46 10.19
N LYS A 44 4.93 -20.91 9.06
CA LYS A 44 4.19 -20.85 7.78
C LYS A 44 4.75 -21.82 6.72
N PRO A 45 3.93 -22.24 5.74
CA PRO A 45 4.39 -23.05 4.62
C PRO A 45 5.53 -22.39 3.84
N ASP A 46 6.49 -23.18 3.37
CA ASP A 46 7.60 -22.65 2.58
C ASP A 46 7.12 -22.20 1.18
N LEU A 47 7.46 -20.96 0.83
CA LEU A 47 7.15 -20.37 -0.47
C LEU A 47 8.30 -20.54 -1.48
N GLY A 48 9.41 -21.17 -1.08
CA GLY A 48 10.60 -21.32 -1.91
C GLY A 48 11.50 -20.08 -1.96
N TYR A 49 11.29 -19.14 -1.04
CA TYR A 49 12.10 -17.93 -0.88
C TYR A 49 12.93 -17.99 0.40
N ILE A 50 13.96 -17.13 0.48
CA ILE A 50 14.68 -16.88 1.72
C ILE A 50 13.66 -16.40 2.76
N GLY A 51 13.72 -16.99 3.96
CA GLY A 51 12.86 -16.63 5.07
C GLY A 51 13.50 -15.59 5.97
N ASP A 52 12.67 -14.72 6.55
CA ASP A 52 13.09 -13.82 7.62
C ASP A 52 13.24 -14.53 8.97
N ASN A 53 13.08 -15.85 9.05
CA ASN A 53 13.15 -16.65 10.28
C ASN A 53 14.48 -17.41 10.45
N ILE A 54 15.55 -16.92 9.82
CA ILE A 54 16.89 -17.51 9.87
C ILE A 54 17.86 -16.51 10.50
N GLY A 55 18.79 -16.96 11.35
CA GLY A 55 19.70 -16.06 12.06
C GLY A 55 18.93 -15.21 13.08
N GLU A 56 19.40 -13.98 13.33
CA GLU A 56 18.70 -13.09 14.25
C GLU A 56 17.47 -12.47 13.59
N ASN A 57 16.32 -12.63 14.23
CA ASN A 57 15.04 -12.29 13.63
C ASN A 57 13.92 -12.02 14.64
N ILE A 58 12.81 -11.50 14.10
CA ILE A 58 11.54 -11.27 14.78
C ILE A 58 10.36 -11.78 13.92
N SER A 59 10.56 -12.89 13.21
CA SER A 59 9.60 -13.39 12.22
C SER A 59 8.24 -13.75 12.85
N ASP A 60 8.25 -14.30 14.06
CA ASP A 60 7.06 -14.60 14.86
C ASP A 60 6.25 -13.35 15.24
N LEU A 61 6.87 -12.16 15.23
CA LEU A 61 6.23 -10.87 15.48
C LEU A 61 5.68 -10.19 14.21
N ASN A 62 5.63 -10.88 13.07
CA ASN A 62 5.09 -10.33 11.82
C ASN A 62 3.66 -9.81 11.94
N PHE A 63 2.85 -10.40 12.82
CA PHE A 63 1.48 -9.90 13.08
C PHE A 63 1.47 -8.48 13.69
N LEU A 64 2.56 -8.02 14.30
CA LEU A 64 2.76 -6.67 14.82
C LEU A 64 3.50 -5.75 13.85
N TYR A 65 4.54 -6.28 13.22
CA TYR A 65 5.53 -5.51 12.46
C TYR A 65 5.29 -5.52 10.95
N GLY A 66 4.48 -6.44 10.42
CA GLY A 66 4.29 -6.61 8.99
C GLY A 66 5.62 -6.77 8.25
N GLU A 67 5.79 -6.07 7.14
CA GLU A 67 7.02 -6.09 6.32
C GLU A 67 8.29 -5.65 7.07
N LEU A 68 8.18 -5.00 8.24
CA LEU A 68 9.35 -4.62 9.05
C LEU A 68 10.11 -5.82 9.62
N THR A 69 9.50 -7.02 9.73
CA THR A 69 10.29 -8.21 10.10
C THR A 69 11.36 -8.50 9.05
N GLY A 70 11.09 -8.20 7.79
CA GLY A 70 12.07 -8.21 6.72
C GLY A 70 13.14 -7.13 6.87
N LEU A 71 12.77 -5.90 7.23
CA LEU A 71 13.73 -4.83 7.54
C LEU A 71 14.68 -5.22 8.68
N TYR A 72 14.14 -5.78 9.76
CA TYR A 72 14.91 -6.27 10.90
C TYR A 72 15.89 -7.36 10.46
N TRP A 73 15.41 -8.33 9.70
CA TRP A 73 16.24 -9.42 9.20
C TRP A 73 17.38 -8.91 8.31
N ILE A 74 17.12 -7.93 7.45
CA ILE A 74 18.15 -7.29 6.62
C ILE A 74 19.22 -6.62 7.50
N TRP A 75 18.79 -5.85 8.50
CA TRP A 75 19.68 -5.16 9.43
C TRP A 75 20.66 -6.12 10.11
N GLN A 76 20.16 -7.24 10.63
CA GLN A 76 20.94 -8.18 11.41
C GLN A 76 21.80 -9.12 10.55
N ASN A 77 21.30 -9.56 9.40
CA ASN A 77 21.89 -10.70 8.68
C ASN A 77 22.65 -10.30 7.40
N ILE A 78 22.38 -9.12 6.82
CA ILE A 78 23.00 -8.71 5.56
C ILE A 78 24.33 -8.00 5.79
N SER A 79 25.33 -8.38 4.99
CA SER A 79 26.68 -7.82 4.96
C SER A 79 27.28 -7.96 3.55
N GLY A 80 28.36 -7.23 3.26
CA GLY A 80 29.09 -7.37 1.99
C GLY A 80 28.42 -6.75 0.75
N ILE A 81 27.32 -6.01 0.93
CA ILE A 81 26.60 -5.28 -0.12
C ILE A 81 26.67 -3.77 0.17
N ASP A 82 26.81 -2.94 -0.86
CA ASP A 82 26.98 -1.49 -0.71
C ASP A 82 25.64 -0.78 -0.49
N TYR A 83 24.61 -1.16 -1.26
CA TYR A 83 23.27 -0.59 -1.18
C TYR A 83 22.20 -1.66 -1.03
N VAL A 84 21.15 -1.36 -0.27
CA VAL A 84 20.03 -2.27 -0.10
C VAL A 84 18.72 -1.50 -0.18
N GLY A 85 17.66 -2.21 -0.56
CA GLY A 85 16.31 -1.68 -0.49
C GLY A 85 15.32 -2.67 0.09
N LEU A 86 14.19 -2.13 0.53
CA LEU A 86 13.00 -2.86 0.89
C LEU A 86 11.88 -2.44 -0.07
N CYS A 87 11.31 -3.42 -0.77
CA CYS A 87 10.11 -3.31 -1.57
C CYS A 87 9.08 -4.34 -1.09
N HIS A 88 7.82 -4.17 -1.49
CA HIS A 88 6.78 -5.15 -1.18
C HIS A 88 6.45 -5.93 -2.47
N TYR A 89 5.95 -7.16 -2.37
CA TYR A 89 5.74 -8.06 -3.53
C TYR A 89 4.89 -7.51 -4.69
N ARG A 90 4.13 -6.43 -4.48
CA ARG A 90 3.36 -5.73 -5.52
C ARG A 90 3.73 -4.25 -5.68
N ARG A 91 4.80 -3.75 -5.05
CA ARG A 91 5.13 -2.31 -5.03
C ARG A 91 6.61 -2.11 -5.34
N TYR A 92 6.90 -1.51 -6.49
CA TYR A 92 8.25 -1.33 -7.00
C TYR A 92 8.47 0.10 -7.49
N PHE A 93 9.67 0.63 -7.27
CA PHE A 93 10.06 1.92 -7.83
C PHE A 93 10.16 1.84 -9.36
N LEU A 94 9.63 2.85 -10.03
CA LEU A 94 9.61 2.94 -11.48
C LEU A 94 10.60 3.99 -11.99
N ASN A 95 11.24 3.69 -13.12
CA ASN A 95 11.99 4.67 -13.88
C ASN A 95 11.04 5.63 -14.65
N ASN A 96 11.60 6.63 -15.31
CA ASN A 96 10.83 7.63 -16.05
C ASN A 96 10.00 7.05 -17.22
N ALA A 97 10.33 5.83 -17.67
CA ALA A 97 9.58 5.13 -18.71
C ALA A 97 8.46 4.24 -18.14
N GLY A 98 8.28 4.19 -16.81
CA GLY A 98 7.25 3.43 -16.13
C GLY A 98 7.58 1.95 -15.91
N TYR A 99 8.83 1.54 -16.10
CA TYR A 99 9.30 0.17 -15.85
C TYR A 99 9.99 0.06 -14.49
N GLU A 100 10.03 -1.15 -13.93
CA GLU A 100 10.81 -1.43 -12.73
C GLU A 100 12.28 -1.05 -12.95
N MET A 101 12.87 -0.38 -11.96
CA MET A 101 14.25 0.08 -12.03
C MET A 101 15.27 -1.07 -12.03
N ASP A 102 16.35 -0.92 -12.79
CA ASP A 102 17.49 -1.84 -12.73
C ASP A 102 18.61 -1.33 -11.82
N SER A 103 19.71 -2.09 -11.74
CA SER A 103 20.87 -1.72 -10.91
C SER A 103 21.48 -0.38 -11.32
N GLY A 104 21.50 -0.06 -12.62
CA GLY A 104 22.06 1.19 -13.12
C GLY A 104 21.18 2.39 -12.75
N ASP A 105 19.86 2.24 -12.85
CA ASP A 105 18.90 3.26 -12.43
C ASP A 105 19.10 3.62 -10.94
N TYR A 106 19.12 2.62 -10.06
CA TYR A 106 19.31 2.85 -8.62
C TYR A 106 20.68 3.44 -8.29
N LEU A 107 21.76 2.85 -8.83
CA LEU A 107 23.12 3.28 -8.51
C LEU A 107 23.38 4.72 -8.95
N LYS A 108 22.83 5.14 -10.08
CA LYS A 108 22.93 6.53 -10.55
C LYS A 108 22.26 7.49 -9.57
N LEU A 109 21.06 7.18 -9.08
CA LEU A 109 20.37 8.04 -8.11
C LEU A 109 21.08 8.05 -6.75
N LEU A 110 21.63 6.91 -6.32
CA LEU A 110 22.37 6.75 -5.06
C LEU A 110 23.80 7.33 -5.10
N GLU A 111 24.21 7.91 -6.22
CA GLU A 111 25.38 8.79 -6.31
C GLU A 111 25.04 10.25 -5.99
N GLU A 112 23.77 10.64 -6.18
CA GLU A 112 23.29 12.02 -5.98
C GLU A 112 22.50 12.19 -4.68
N TYR A 113 21.83 11.13 -4.22
CA TYR A 113 20.94 11.13 -3.07
C TYR A 113 21.28 10.02 -2.07
N ASP A 114 21.09 10.29 -0.78
CA ASP A 114 21.34 9.30 0.29
C ASP A 114 20.23 8.23 0.34
N VAL A 115 18.99 8.63 0.04
CA VAL A 115 17.81 7.77 0.16
C VAL A 115 16.84 7.92 -1.02
N ILE A 116 16.33 6.80 -1.52
CA ILE A 116 15.18 6.74 -2.43
C ILE A 116 13.95 6.32 -1.64
N VAL A 117 12.86 7.08 -1.76
CA VAL A 117 11.58 6.86 -1.08
C VAL A 117 10.41 6.95 -2.06
N PRO A 118 9.23 6.38 -1.75
CA PRO A 118 8.06 6.54 -2.59
C PRO A 118 7.63 8.01 -2.67
N GLN A 119 6.94 8.37 -3.74
CA GLN A 119 6.25 9.66 -3.82
C GLN A 119 5.25 9.81 -2.67
N HIS A 120 5.30 10.95 -1.99
CA HIS A 120 4.39 11.21 -0.88
C HIS A 120 2.95 11.39 -1.36
N LEU A 121 2.04 11.11 -0.45
CA LEU A 121 0.63 11.45 -0.53
C LEU A 121 0.34 12.64 0.38
N LYS A 122 -0.80 13.29 0.15
CA LYS A 122 -1.27 14.42 0.97
C LYS A 122 -2.48 14.01 1.78
N CYS A 123 -2.51 14.41 3.04
CA CYS A 123 -3.72 14.37 3.86
C CYS A 123 -4.38 15.76 3.92
N MET A 124 -5.68 15.78 4.21
CA MET A 124 -6.47 17.03 4.29
C MET A 124 -6.19 17.82 5.59
N SER A 125 -5.69 17.13 6.61
CA SER A 125 -5.35 17.64 7.94
C SER A 125 -3.86 17.42 8.23
N SER A 126 -3.43 17.55 9.49
CA SER A 126 -2.11 17.05 9.89
C SER A 126 -2.06 15.52 9.80
N TYR A 127 -0.85 14.97 9.66
CA TYR A 127 -0.65 13.52 9.67
C TYR A 127 -1.09 12.89 11.00
N LYS A 128 -0.87 13.55 12.15
CA LYS A 128 -1.37 13.05 13.44
C LYS A 128 -2.89 12.84 13.44
N ILE A 129 -3.64 13.79 12.87
CA ILE A 129 -5.10 13.65 12.73
C ILE A 129 -5.43 12.52 11.75
N HIS A 130 -4.77 12.48 10.59
CA HIS A 130 -4.99 11.45 9.58
C HIS A 130 -4.74 10.04 10.11
N TYR A 131 -3.65 9.85 10.87
CA TYR A 131 -3.34 8.61 11.55
C TYR A 131 -4.42 8.25 12.57
N GLY A 132 -4.88 9.21 13.38
CA GLY A 132 -5.94 8.99 14.38
C GLY A 132 -7.34 8.70 13.80
N GLU A 133 -7.60 9.09 12.55
CA GLU A 133 -8.83 8.70 11.83
C GLU A 133 -8.80 7.24 11.37
N ALA A 134 -7.61 6.70 11.10
CA ALA A 134 -7.41 5.35 10.57
C ALA A 134 -6.95 4.32 11.62
N HIS A 135 -6.31 4.78 12.70
CA HIS A 135 -5.57 3.98 13.68
C HIS A 135 -5.70 4.58 15.08
N ASN A 136 -5.25 3.86 16.11
CA ASN A 136 -5.24 4.39 17.47
C ASN A 136 -4.14 5.45 17.65
N VAL A 137 -4.53 6.72 17.74
CA VAL A 137 -3.60 7.85 17.91
C VAL A 137 -2.73 7.71 19.16
N HIS A 138 -3.18 7.02 20.21
CA HIS A 138 -2.40 6.84 21.43
C HIS A 138 -1.13 6.01 21.23
N ASP A 139 -1.10 5.13 20.22
CA ASP A 139 0.11 4.37 19.85
C ASP A 139 1.16 5.32 19.25
N LEU A 140 0.74 6.27 18.43
CA LEU A 140 1.61 7.30 17.87
C LEU A 140 2.15 8.23 18.97
N GLU A 141 1.33 8.54 19.97
CA GLU A 141 1.74 9.33 21.14
C GLU A 141 2.74 8.57 22.03
N ALA A 142 2.61 7.25 22.14
CA ALA A 142 3.61 6.41 22.81
C ALA A 142 4.95 6.46 22.08
N VAL A 143 4.94 6.43 20.73
CA VAL A 143 6.16 6.64 19.93
C VAL A 143 6.74 8.03 20.15
N GLU A 144 5.93 9.10 20.21
CA GLU A 144 6.40 10.45 20.51
C GLU A 144 7.12 10.51 21.87
N ARG A 145 6.54 9.88 22.91
CA ARG A 145 7.14 9.79 24.25
C ARG A 145 8.45 9.01 24.24
N ALA A 146 8.51 7.88 23.51
CA ALA A 146 9.74 7.10 23.35
C ALA A 146 10.83 7.90 22.64
N VAL A 147 10.49 8.66 21.58
CA VAL A 147 11.41 9.58 20.90
C VAL A 147 11.91 10.65 21.86
N ALA A 148 11.03 11.32 22.60
CA ALA A 148 11.42 12.36 23.56
C ALA A 148 12.35 11.83 24.67
N LYS A 149 12.15 10.58 25.10
CA LYS A 149 12.96 9.92 26.13
C LYS A 149 14.34 9.51 25.63
N LEU A 150 14.40 8.83 24.48
CA LEU A 150 15.62 8.18 23.99
C LEU A 150 16.44 9.06 23.06
N TYR A 151 15.76 9.87 22.24
CA TYR A 151 16.34 10.70 21.19
C TYR A 151 15.74 12.12 21.26
N PRO A 152 15.94 12.87 22.36
CA PRO A 152 15.30 14.17 22.57
C PRO A 152 15.62 15.17 21.45
N ASP A 153 16.74 15.03 20.77
CA ASP A 153 17.14 15.87 19.65
C ASP A 153 16.40 15.54 18.35
N TYR A 154 15.71 14.39 18.25
CA TYR A 154 14.78 14.05 17.16
C TYR A 154 13.38 14.65 17.36
N LEU A 155 13.03 15.10 18.57
CA LEU A 155 11.66 15.48 18.92
C LEU A 155 11.11 16.61 18.03
N GLU A 156 11.91 17.62 17.72
CA GLU A 156 11.49 18.71 16.84
C GLU A 156 11.15 18.20 15.42
N SER A 157 12.01 17.34 14.86
CA SER A 157 11.77 16.75 13.54
C SER A 157 10.54 15.83 13.54
N PHE A 158 10.37 15.04 14.60
CA PHE A 158 9.18 14.21 14.80
C PHE A 158 7.91 15.06 14.80
N GLN A 159 7.84 16.08 15.66
CA GLN A 159 6.66 16.95 15.77
C GLN A 159 6.37 17.69 14.48
N ARG A 160 7.41 18.16 13.77
CA ARG A 160 7.26 18.79 12.45
C ARG A 160 6.64 17.84 11.43
N VAL A 161 7.06 16.58 11.38
CA VAL A 161 6.49 15.57 10.47
C VAL A 161 5.03 15.30 10.83
N MET A 162 4.73 15.04 12.10
CA MET A 162 3.37 14.73 12.54
C MET A 162 2.39 15.89 12.39
N ALA A 163 2.87 17.14 12.46
CA ALA A 163 2.09 18.35 12.19
C ALA A 163 1.94 18.66 10.70
N GLY A 164 2.81 18.11 9.84
CA GLY A 164 2.75 18.23 8.39
C GLY A 164 1.53 17.54 7.78
N ASN A 165 1.30 17.76 6.48
CA ASN A 165 0.15 17.24 5.74
C ASN A 165 0.54 16.28 4.60
N ILE A 166 1.76 15.74 4.66
CA ILE A 166 2.23 14.72 3.73
C ILE A 166 2.49 13.43 4.48
N PHE A 167 2.39 12.31 3.78
CA PHE A 167 2.77 11.01 4.31
C PHE A 167 3.26 10.09 3.20
N TYR A 168 3.93 9.02 3.59
CA TYR A 168 4.52 8.00 2.73
C TYR A 168 3.80 6.71 3.06
N SER A 169 3.22 6.05 2.06
CA SER A 169 2.48 4.80 2.27
C SER A 169 3.43 3.60 2.17
N GLY A 170 3.43 2.75 3.19
CA GLY A 170 4.34 1.62 3.32
C GLY A 170 5.77 2.00 3.69
N ASN A 171 6.65 1.00 3.74
CA ASN A 171 8.00 1.11 4.28
C ASN A 171 9.08 0.97 3.20
N LEU A 172 8.75 1.41 1.97
CA LEU A 172 9.64 1.25 0.82
C LEU A 172 10.80 2.24 0.90
N CYS A 173 12.02 1.73 0.74
CA CYS A 173 13.21 2.56 0.72
C CYS A 173 14.36 1.87 -0.01
N VAL A 174 15.31 2.66 -0.52
CA VAL A 174 16.61 2.17 -0.99
C VAL A 174 17.68 3.14 -0.51
N MET A 175 18.75 2.63 0.09
CA MET A 175 19.84 3.44 0.66
C MET A 175 21.12 2.59 0.80
N SER A 176 22.21 3.19 1.30
CA SER A 176 23.41 2.40 1.63
C SER A 176 23.12 1.41 2.78
N LEU A 177 23.80 0.27 2.79
CA LEU A 177 23.60 -0.72 3.85
C LEU A 177 23.87 -0.12 5.24
N SER A 178 24.93 0.68 5.39
CA SER A 178 25.25 1.32 6.66
C SER A 178 24.14 2.27 7.14
N LEU A 179 23.56 3.05 6.22
CA LEU A 179 22.45 3.94 6.55
C LEU A 179 21.18 3.18 6.92
N LEU A 180 20.88 2.07 6.22
CA LEU A 180 19.76 1.22 6.59
C LEU A 180 19.93 0.62 7.99
N LYS A 181 21.13 0.17 8.34
CA LYS A 181 21.40 -0.37 9.67
C LYS A 181 21.23 0.70 10.76
N ALA A 182 21.70 1.92 10.53
CA ALA A 182 21.50 3.03 11.47
C ALA A 182 20.02 3.39 11.64
N TYR A 183 19.26 3.42 10.53
CA TYR A 183 17.82 3.66 10.56
C TYR A 183 17.07 2.55 11.31
N ALA A 184 17.38 1.28 11.01
CA ALA A 184 16.75 0.14 11.65
C ALA A 184 17.03 0.11 13.16
N GLU A 185 18.28 0.32 13.58
CA GLU A 185 18.64 0.40 14.99
C GLU A 185 17.85 1.50 15.72
N TRP A 186 17.78 2.71 15.14
CA TRP A 186 17.00 3.82 15.69
C TRP A 186 15.51 3.48 15.78
N LEU A 187 14.92 2.96 14.70
CA LEU A 187 13.50 2.61 14.62
C LEU A 187 13.10 1.54 15.65
N PHE A 188 13.82 0.42 15.67
CA PHE A 188 13.51 -0.71 16.54
C PHE A 188 13.77 -0.40 18.02
N THR A 189 14.76 0.46 18.33
CA THR A 189 14.97 0.94 19.71
C THR A 189 13.79 1.77 20.20
N ILE A 190 13.26 2.67 19.37
CA ILE A 190 12.05 3.45 19.69
C ILE A 190 10.84 2.54 19.88
N PHE A 191 10.62 1.58 18.98
CA PHE A 191 9.49 0.66 19.08
C PHE A 191 9.57 -0.26 20.29
N ALA A 192 10.77 -0.71 20.66
CA ALA A 192 10.98 -1.48 21.89
C ALA A 192 10.57 -0.67 23.13
N GLU A 193 10.94 0.60 23.22
CA GLU A 193 10.52 1.49 24.32
C GLU A 193 9.01 1.78 24.29
N ALA A 194 8.46 2.15 23.13
CA ALA A 194 7.04 2.45 22.99
C ALA A 194 6.14 1.23 23.28
N SER A 195 6.66 0.01 23.10
CA SER A 195 5.92 -1.24 23.35
C SER A 195 5.41 -1.39 24.77
N ALA A 196 6.03 -0.72 25.75
CA ALA A 196 5.58 -0.73 27.14
C ALA A 196 4.21 -0.04 27.34
N GLU A 197 3.81 0.83 26.41
CA GLU A 197 2.55 1.60 26.48
C GLU A 197 1.54 1.23 25.38
N ILE A 198 1.92 0.35 24.44
CA ILE A 198 1.07 -0.07 23.33
C ILE A 198 0.44 -1.43 23.68
N ASP A 199 -0.85 -1.42 24.02
CA ASP A 199 -1.63 -2.64 24.27
C ASP A 199 -2.51 -2.98 23.06
N VAL A 200 -2.13 -4.04 22.35
CA VAL A 200 -2.84 -4.54 21.17
C VAL A 200 -3.86 -5.65 21.49
N SER A 201 -4.09 -5.99 22.76
CA SER A 201 -4.97 -7.09 23.15
C SER A 201 -6.42 -6.92 22.69
N GLY A 202 -6.87 -5.66 22.58
CA GLY A 202 -8.18 -5.29 22.06
C GLY A 202 -8.25 -5.07 20.55
N TYR A 203 -7.14 -5.20 19.82
CA TYR A 203 -7.09 -4.87 18.39
C TYR A 203 -7.58 -6.03 17.53
N ASP A 204 -8.28 -5.69 16.45
CA ASP A 204 -8.55 -6.65 15.38
C ASP A 204 -7.27 -7.04 14.61
N ALA A 205 -7.38 -8.06 13.76
CA ALA A 205 -6.23 -8.58 13.01
C ALA A 205 -5.56 -7.52 12.09
N TYR A 206 -6.31 -6.51 11.62
CA TYR A 206 -5.77 -5.45 10.77
C TYR A 206 -4.93 -4.47 11.59
N HIS A 207 -5.48 -3.98 12.69
CA HIS A 207 -4.86 -2.99 13.58
C HIS A 207 -3.72 -3.56 14.42
N ARG A 208 -3.68 -4.88 14.64
CA ARG A 208 -2.54 -5.53 15.31
C ARG A 208 -1.20 -5.26 14.63
N ARG A 209 -1.18 -4.91 13.34
CA ARG A 209 0.03 -4.52 12.57
C ARG A 209 0.52 -3.10 12.90
N VAL A 210 0.37 -2.70 14.17
CA VAL A 210 0.55 -1.34 14.68
C VAL A 210 1.91 -0.75 14.31
N TYR A 211 3.01 -1.50 14.45
CA TYR A 211 4.35 -0.99 14.14
C TYR A 211 4.57 -0.79 12.64
N GLY A 212 3.91 -1.60 11.81
CA GLY A 212 3.92 -1.42 10.36
C GLY A 212 3.29 -0.09 9.94
N PHE A 213 2.23 0.35 10.62
CA PHE A 213 1.61 1.67 10.39
C PHE A 213 2.41 2.82 11.00
N LEU A 214 2.95 2.62 12.22
CA LEU A 214 3.76 3.64 12.89
C LEU A 214 5.04 3.96 12.10
N SER A 215 5.66 2.97 11.45
CA SER A 215 6.93 3.18 10.74
C SER A 215 6.81 4.00 9.47
N GLU A 216 5.61 4.10 8.87
CA GLU A 216 5.38 4.74 7.57
C GLU A 216 5.88 6.21 7.54
N GLN A 217 5.86 6.91 8.68
CA GLN A 217 6.43 8.26 8.79
C GLN A 217 7.80 8.34 9.45
N MET A 218 8.23 7.27 10.11
CA MET A 218 9.46 7.30 10.90
C MET A 218 10.71 7.44 10.03
N LEU A 219 10.70 6.89 8.81
CA LEU A 219 11.81 7.12 7.88
C LEU A 219 11.95 8.60 7.51
N TYR A 220 10.82 9.31 7.33
CA TYR A 220 10.88 10.74 7.00
C TYR A 220 11.39 11.58 8.17
N VAL A 221 11.01 11.24 9.41
CA VAL A 221 11.58 11.84 10.62
C VAL A 221 13.10 11.65 10.65
N PHE A 222 13.57 10.43 10.38
CA PHE A 222 15.00 10.10 10.33
C PHE A 222 15.74 10.89 9.24
N ILE A 223 15.17 10.98 8.03
CA ILE A 223 15.73 11.76 6.92
C ILE A 223 15.91 13.24 7.30
N LEU A 224 14.84 13.87 7.81
CA LEU A 224 14.88 15.30 8.14
C LEU A 224 15.87 15.60 9.26
N LYS A 225 15.88 14.77 10.31
CA LYS A 225 16.76 14.98 11.46
C LYS A 225 18.24 14.86 11.09
N ASN A 226 18.58 13.90 10.25
CA ASN A 226 19.98 13.66 9.85
C ASN A 226 20.42 14.51 8.65
N GLY A 227 19.55 15.38 8.12
CA GLY A 227 19.87 16.24 6.98
C GLY A 227 20.19 15.45 5.70
N LEU A 228 19.57 14.28 5.54
CA LEU A 228 19.84 13.38 4.41
C LEU A 228 19.18 13.92 3.14
N SER A 229 19.92 13.85 2.04
CA SER A 229 19.36 14.08 0.70
C SER A 229 18.49 12.90 0.30
N TYR A 230 17.34 13.16 -0.31
CA TYR A 230 16.44 12.09 -0.75
C TYR A 230 15.73 12.46 -2.05
N ILE A 231 15.32 11.42 -2.78
CA ILE A 231 14.50 11.53 -3.98
C ILE A 231 13.22 10.71 -3.83
N GLU A 232 12.12 11.31 -4.26
CA GLU A 232 10.81 10.67 -4.32
C GLU A 232 10.56 10.11 -5.72
N LEU A 233 10.18 8.83 -5.80
CA LEU A 233 9.90 8.16 -7.06
C LEU A 233 8.49 7.57 -7.10
N PRO A 234 7.85 7.51 -8.29
CA PRO A 234 6.61 6.78 -8.46
C PRO A 234 6.81 5.30 -8.15
N VAL A 235 5.79 4.70 -7.53
CA VAL A 235 5.75 3.28 -7.22
C VAL A 235 4.65 2.62 -8.04
N GLY A 236 5.04 1.65 -8.87
CA GLY A 236 4.12 0.83 -9.61
C GLY A 236 3.47 -0.21 -8.70
N ILE A 237 2.17 -0.43 -8.88
CA ILE A 237 1.42 -1.46 -8.15
C ILE A 237 1.10 -2.61 -9.11
N LEU A 238 1.74 -3.76 -8.91
CA LEU A 238 1.53 -4.95 -9.73
C LEU A 238 0.34 -5.75 -9.22
N GLY A 239 -0.79 -5.63 -9.91
CA GLY A 239 -2.00 -6.39 -9.62
C GLY A 239 -2.62 -6.10 -8.25
N GLU A 240 -3.63 -6.86 -7.87
CA GLU A 240 -4.36 -6.71 -6.61
C GLU A 240 -3.94 -7.78 -5.59
N LYS A 241 -4.25 -7.56 -4.31
CA LYS A 241 -4.04 -8.60 -3.31
C LYS A 241 -4.95 -9.78 -3.61
N ALA A 242 -4.50 -11.00 -3.32
CA ALA A 242 -5.27 -12.20 -3.57
C ALA A 242 -6.65 -12.14 -2.90
N GLU A 243 -6.72 -11.60 -1.68
CA GLU A 243 -7.99 -11.43 -0.96
C GLU A 243 -8.94 -10.40 -1.60
N THR A 244 -8.42 -9.37 -2.28
CA THR A 244 -9.25 -8.42 -3.05
C THR A 244 -9.81 -9.10 -4.29
N VAL A 245 -8.99 -9.87 -4.99
CA VAL A 245 -9.41 -10.65 -6.17
C VAL A 245 -10.48 -11.68 -5.79
N MET A 246 -10.31 -12.38 -4.66
CA MET A 246 -11.31 -13.32 -4.15
C MET A 246 -12.63 -12.61 -3.80
N LEU A 247 -12.56 -11.46 -3.09
CA LEU A 247 -13.77 -10.68 -2.80
C LEU A 247 -14.53 -10.29 -4.08
N LYS A 248 -13.82 -9.81 -5.12
CA LYS A 248 -14.45 -9.47 -6.42
C LYS A 248 -15.18 -10.66 -7.03
N ARG A 249 -14.57 -11.84 -7.00
CA ARG A 249 -15.18 -13.08 -7.52
C ARG A 249 -16.42 -13.48 -6.72
N GLU A 250 -16.33 -13.51 -5.39
CA GLU A 250 -17.46 -13.87 -4.53
C GLU A 250 -18.63 -12.89 -4.69
N LEU A 251 -18.37 -11.59 -4.80
CA LEU A 251 -19.39 -10.58 -5.07
C LEU A 251 -20.03 -10.79 -6.45
N ALA A 252 -19.22 -11.04 -7.48
CA ALA A 252 -19.71 -11.32 -8.82
C ALA A 252 -20.65 -12.54 -8.82
N ASP A 253 -20.27 -13.63 -8.13
CA ASP A 253 -21.07 -14.84 -8.02
C ASP A 253 -22.39 -14.57 -7.28
N LEU A 254 -22.37 -13.85 -6.16
CA LEU A 254 -23.58 -13.52 -5.41
C LEU A 254 -24.55 -12.65 -6.23
N ILE A 255 -24.02 -11.61 -6.90
CA ILE A 255 -24.81 -10.73 -7.77
C ILE A 255 -25.40 -11.51 -8.95
N ALA A 256 -24.60 -12.39 -9.59
CA ALA A 256 -25.05 -13.21 -10.71
C ALA A 256 -26.21 -14.14 -10.33
N ASN A 257 -26.25 -14.58 -9.07
CA ASN A 257 -27.31 -15.42 -8.52
C ASN A 257 -28.45 -14.62 -7.86
N GLY A 258 -28.45 -13.29 -7.94
CA GLY A 258 -29.48 -12.43 -7.34
C GLY A 258 -29.47 -12.39 -5.81
N ARG A 259 -28.39 -12.86 -5.17
CA ARG A 259 -28.21 -12.90 -3.71
C ARG A 259 -27.66 -11.56 -3.20
N LEU A 260 -28.41 -10.49 -3.44
CA LEU A 260 -27.93 -9.11 -3.23
C LEU A 260 -27.70 -8.77 -1.75
N ASP A 261 -28.58 -9.19 -0.86
CA ASP A 261 -28.42 -8.95 0.59
C ASP A 261 -27.15 -9.64 1.13
N GLU A 262 -26.86 -10.84 0.64
CA GLU A 262 -25.65 -11.57 1.02
C GLU A 262 -24.38 -10.92 0.46
N ALA A 263 -24.44 -10.39 -0.76
CA ALA A 263 -23.35 -9.59 -1.34
C ALA A 263 -23.09 -8.33 -0.52
N GLN A 264 -24.14 -7.67 -0.02
CA GLN A 264 -24.02 -6.49 0.83
C GLN A 264 -23.35 -6.83 2.16
N ILE A 265 -23.83 -7.89 2.83
CA ILE A 265 -23.26 -8.35 4.09
C ILE A 265 -21.77 -8.72 3.91
N LEU A 266 -21.42 -9.45 2.84
CA LEU A 266 -20.03 -9.80 2.54
C LEU A 266 -19.15 -8.55 2.37
N PHE A 267 -19.62 -7.59 1.57
CA PHE A 267 -18.89 -6.35 1.32
C PHE A 267 -18.70 -5.53 2.60
N GLU A 268 -19.77 -5.33 3.38
CA GLU A 268 -19.74 -4.57 4.63
C GLU A 268 -18.83 -5.24 5.68
N SER A 269 -18.88 -6.57 5.79
CA SER A 269 -17.97 -7.32 6.65
C SER A 269 -16.51 -7.11 6.24
N ARG A 270 -16.20 -7.17 4.93
CA ARG A 270 -14.82 -6.97 4.47
C ARG A 270 -14.36 -5.53 4.63
N MET A 271 -15.23 -4.52 4.44
CA MET A 271 -14.89 -3.12 4.73
C MET A 271 -14.57 -2.90 6.21
N LYS A 272 -15.26 -3.60 7.11
CA LYS A 272 -14.98 -3.55 8.56
C LYS A 272 -13.64 -4.21 8.90
N GLU A 273 -13.33 -5.34 8.28
CA GLU A 273 -12.05 -6.04 8.45
C GLU A 273 -10.86 -5.32 7.78
N ARG A 274 -11.13 -4.63 6.66
CA ARG A 274 -10.14 -3.95 5.81
C ARG A 274 -10.66 -2.58 5.40
N PRO A 275 -10.56 -1.57 6.28
CA PRO A 275 -10.98 -0.20 5.96
C PRO A 275 -10.27 0.39 4.73
N ASP A 276 -9.09 -0.14 4.40
CA ASP A 276 -8.26 0.25 3.25
C ASP A 276 -8.68 -0.40 1.92
N VAL A 277 -9.66 -1.30 1.88
CA VAL A 277 -9.93 -2.16 0.70
C VAL A 277 -10.35 -1.38 -0.56
N LEU A 278 -10.91 -0.18 -0.41
CA LEU A 278 -11.31 0.71 -1.52
C LEU A 278 -10.29 1.80 -1.87
N LEU A 279 -9.14 1.84 -1.18
CA LEU A 279 -8.06 2.78 -1.48
C LEU A 279 -7.34 2.38 -2.78
N PRO A 280 -6.74 3.34 -3.52
CA PRO A 280 -6.11 3.07 -4.81
C PRO A 280 -5.02 1.97 -4.79
N GLY A 281 -4.36 1.75 -3.64
CA GLY A 281 -3.36 0.69 -3.49
C GLY A 281 -3.93 -0.72 -3.21
N SER A 282 -5.24 -0.82 -2.99
CA SER A 282 -5.96 -2.06 -2.68
C SER A 282 -6.92 -2.45 -3.82
N ASP A 283 -7.73 -1.49 -4.31
CA ASP A 283 -8.60 -1.63 -5.48
C ASP A 283 -7.96 -0.95 -6.70
N VAL A 284 -6.92 -1.59 -7.23
CA VAL A 284 -6.06 -1.04 -8.27
C VAL A 284 -6.83 -0.81 -9.58
N SER A 285 -7.77 -1.70 -9.93
CA SER A 285 -8.62 -1.50 -11.12
C SER A 285 -9.80 -0.54 -10.89
N GLY A 286 -10.08 -0.18 -9.64
CA GLY A 286 -11.28 0.59 -9.24
C GLY A 286 -12.59 -0.19 -9.37
N GLU A 287 -12.54 -1.46 -9.77
CA GLU A 287 -13.74 -2.27 -10.04
C GLU A 287 -14.46 -2.64 -8.77
N LEU A 288 -13.78 -2.78 -7.63
CA LEU A 288 -14.47 -3.09 -6.38
C LEU A 288 -15.38 -1.95 -5.95
N ARG A 289 -14.90 -0.70 -6.09
CA ARG A 289 -15.69 0.50 -5.88
C ARG A 289 -16.91 0.55 -6.81
N LEU A 290 -16.72 0.23 -8.09
CA LEU A 290 -17.83 0.20 -9.05
C LEU A 290 -18.82 -0.91 -8.72
N THR A 291 -18.33 -2.09 -8.30
CA THR A 291 -19.15 -3.23 -7.88
C THR A 291 -20.04 -2.85 -6.70
N TYR A 292 -19.48 -2.15 -5.70
CA TYR A 292 -20.25 -1.66 -4.56
C TYR A 292 -21.36 -0.68 -4.98
N GLN A 293 -21.05 0.26 -5.88
CA GLN A 293 -22.05 1.20 -6.39
C GLN A 293 -23.15 0.50 -7.19
N ILE A 294 -22.80 -0.48 -8.02
CA ILE A 294 -23.76 -1.31 -8.76
C ILE A 294 -24.65 -2.10 -7.80
N LEU A 295 -24.06 -2.73 -6.78
CA LEU A 295 -24.79 -3.47 -5.76
C LEU A 295 -25.80 -2.58 -5.02
N HIS A 296 -25.37 -1.40 -4.58
CA HIS A 296 -26.24 -0.40 -3.94
C HIS A 296 -27.44 -0.03 -4.83
N LEU A 297 -27.20 0.19 -6.12
CA LEU A 297 -28.27 0.50 -7.08
C LEU A 297 -29.21 -0.69 -7.31
N CYS A 298 -28.68 -1.92 -7.40
CA CYS A 298 -29.51 -3.12 -7.54
C CYS A 298 -30.43 -3.31 -6.32
N LEU A 299 -29.92 -3.09 -5.11
CA LEU A 299 -30.70 -3.13 -3.87
C LEU A 299 -31.74 -2.02 -3.79
N LEU A 300 -31.40 -0.81 -4.26
CA LEU A 300 -32.34 0.30 -4.38
C LEU A 300 -33.51 -0.08 -5.29
N GLU A 301 -33.22 -0.61 -6.47
CA GLU A 301 -34.25 -1.04 -7.40
C GLU A 301 -35.11 -2.18 -6.84
N GLN A 302 -34.49 -3.18 -6.19
CA GLN A 302 -35.20 -4.29 -5.55
C GLN A 302 -36.25 -3.80 -4.53
N ARG A 303 -35.89 -2.81 -3.69
CA ARG A 303 -36.83 -2.18 -2.73
C ARG A 303 -37.99 -1.45 -3.41
N MET A 304 -37.80 -1.03 -4.65
CA MET A 304 -38.81 -0.33 -5.46
C MET A 304 -39.58 -1.25 -6.42
N GLY A 305 -39.33 -2.56 -6.38
CA GLY A 305 -39.92 -3.52 -7.32
C GLY A 305 -39.43 -3.33 -8.75
N LYS A 306 -38.24 -2.73 -8.93
CA LYS A 306 -37.56 -2.51 -10.22
C LYS A 306 -36.31 -3.40 -10.30
N ALA A 307 -35.76 -3.55 -11.49
CA ALA A 307 -34.53 -4.31 -11.72
C ALA A 307 -33.85 -3.94 -13.04
N SER A 308 -33.78 -2.66 -13.42
CA SER A 308 -33.23 -2.27 -14.73
C SER A 308 -31.78 -2.74 -14.93
N LEU A 309 -30.96 -2.67 -13.88
CA LEU A 309 -29.57 -3.13 -13.94
C LEU A 309 -29.47 -4.65 -14.13
N LEU A 310 -30.13 -5.42 -13.27
CA LEU A 310 -30.09 -6.89 -13.37
C LEU A 310 -30.87 -7.47 -14.56
N SER A 311 -31.80 -6.69 -15.13
CA SER A 311 -32.46 -7.02 -16.40
C SER A 311 -31.55 -6.81 -17.60
N TYR A 312 -30.66 -5.81 -17.54
CA TYR A 312 -29.62 -5.60 -18.55
C TYR A 312 -28.61 -6.76 -18.53
N SER A 313 -28.07 -7.10 -17.36
CA SER A 313 -27.16 -8.23 -17.19
C SER A 313 -27.05 -8.64 -15.72
N LYS A 314 -26.86 -9.94 -15.47
CA LYS A 314 -26.42 -10.46 -14.16
C LYS A 314 -24.90 -10.65 -14.07
N ASP A 315 -24.22 -10.57 -15.21
CA ASP A 315 -22.77 -10.68 -15.34
C ASP A 315 -22.12 -9.32 -15.07
N LEU A 316 -21.26 -9.29 -14.03
CA LEU A 316 -20.58 -8.09 -13.55
C LEU A 316 -19.62 -7.51 -14.59
N GLU A 317 -19.01 -8.35 -15.44
CA GLU A 317 -18.13 -7.90 -16.54
C GLU A 317 -18.88 -7.04 -17.56
N LYS A 318 -20.21 -7.22 -17.68
CA LYS A 318 -21.08 -6.39 -18.52
C LYS A 318 -21.70 -5.22 -17.75
N LEU A 319 -22.01 -5.42 -16.47
CA LEU A 319 -22.58 -4.37 -15.62
C LEU A 319 -21.59 -3.23 -15.36
N ILE A 320 -20.30 -3.52 -15.20
CA ILE A 320 -19.28 -2.49 -14.95
C ILE A 320 -19.18 -1.49 -16.12
N PRO A 321 -18.99 -1.91 -17.39
CA PRO A 321 -19.04 -1.01 -18.54
C PRO A 321 -20.38 -0.28 -18.69
N HIS A 322 -21.49 -0.97 -18.45
CA HIS A 322 -22.82 -0.36 -18.48
C HIS A 322 -22.97 0.77 -17.44
N TYR A 323 -22.51 0.53 -16.22
CA TYR A 323 -22.53 1.51 -15.16
C TYR A 323 -21.60 2.70 -15.43
N ARG A 324 -20.40 2.47 -15.99
CA ARG A 324 -19.52 3.55 -16.46
C ARG A 324 -20.22 4.42 -17.52
N ARG A 325 -20.96 3.80 -18.44
CA ARG A 325 -21.74 4.53 -19.45
C ARG A 325 -22.85 5.37 -18.81
N ILE A 326 -23.54 4.85 -17.79
CA ILE A 326 -24.52 5.61 -17.01
C ILE A 326 -23.86 6.82 -16.31
N LEU A 327 -22.70 6.63 -15.68
CA LEU A 327 -21.94 7.72 -15.03
C LEU A 327 -21.60 8.84 -16.03
N GLU A 328 -21.13 8.50 -17.23
CA GLU A 328 -20.85 9.48 -18.28
C GLU A 328 -22.11 10.26 -18.69
N ILE A 329 -23.22 9.57 -18.92
CA ILE A 329 -24.50 10.19 -19.32
C ILE A 329 -25.00 11.13 -18.22
N VAL A 330 -24.94 10.72 -16.95
CA VAL A 330 -25.33 11.55 -15.81
C VAL A 330 -24.40 12.77 -15.66
N ALA A 331 -23.09 12.60 -15.88
CA ALA A 331 -22.12 13.69 -15.86
C ALA A 331 -22.43 14.76 -16.95
N LYS A 332 -22.78 14.31 -18.16
CA LYS A 332 -23.22 15.20 -19.26
C LYS A 332 -24.54 15.89 -18.93
N ARG A 333 -25.53 15.14 -18.41
CA ARG A 333 -26.85 15.67 -18.03
C ARG A 333 -26.72 16.80 -17.00
N LYS A 334 -25.82 16.65 -16.01
CA LYS A 334 -25.51 17.72 -15.03
C LYS A 334 -24.96 19.00 -15.66
N LYS A 335 -24.28 18.89 -16.80
CA LYS A 335 -23.77 20.03 -17.58
C LYS A 335 -24.79 20.59 -18.59
N GLY A 336 -26.03 20.08 -18.57
CA GLY A 336 -27.07 20.44 -19.54
C GLY A 336 -26.85 19.83 -20.93
N ILE A 337 -25.94 18.87 -21.06
CA ILE A 337 -25.63 18.19 -22.34
C ILE A 337 -26.37 16.85 -22.35
N MET A 338 -27.20 16.62 -23.37
CA MET A 338 -27.84 15.33 -23.58
C MET A 338 -27.88 15.03 -25.08
N ALA A 339 -27.04 14.10 -25.53
CA ALA A 339 -27.03 13.67 -26.93
C ALA A 339 -28.20 12.71 -27.21
N THR A 340 -28.68 12.67 -28.45
CA THR A 340 -29.71 11.72 -28.89
C THR A 340 -29.27 10.27 -28.64
N GLU A 341 -27.99 9.97 -28.85
CA GLU A 341 -27.40 8.65 -28.58
C GLU A 341 -27.46 8.27 -27.10
N ASP A 342 -27.25 9.22 -26.19
CA ASP A 342 -27.34 8.99 -24.74
C ASP A 342 -28.79 8.67 -24.34
N GLN A 343 -29.78 9.36 -24.94
CA GLN A 343 -31.21 9.08 -24.72
C GLN A 343 -31.63 7.72 -25.28
N SER A 344 -31.21 7.39 -26.50
CA SER A 344 -31.45 6.09 -27.11
C SER A 344 -30.87 4.97 -26.26
N TYR A 345 -29.63 5.12 -25.78
CA TYR A 345 -28.98 4.14 -24.93
C TYR A 345 -29.76 3.86 -23.66
N LEU A 346 -30.18 4.89 -22.92
CA LEU A 346 -30.97 4.73 -21.69
C LEU A 346 -32.30 4.03 -21.95
N LYS A 347 -32.96 4.37 -23.07
CA LYS A 347 -34.23 3.75 -23.47
C LYS A 347 -34.06 2.28 -23.86
N GLU A 348 -33.03 1.96 -24.63
CA GLU A 348 -32.72 0.59 -25.09
C GLU A 348 -32.29 -0.32 -23.94
N THR A 349 -31.51 0.21 -22.99
CA THR A 349 -31.04 -0.54 -21.82
C THR A 349 -32.03 -0.54 -20.67
N GLY A 350 -33.11 0.24 -20.76
CA GLY A 350 -34.19 0.25 -19.77
C GLY A 350 -33.81 0.84 -18.41
N VAL A 351 -32.73 1.61 -18.33
CA VAL A 351 -32.23 2.20 -17.07
C VAL A 351 -33.32 3.05 -16.43
N SER A 352 -33.62 2.79 -15.15
CA SER A 352 -34.65 3.50 -14.42
C SER A 352 -34.23 4.93 -14.06
N GLU A 353 -35.20 5.86 -13.98
CA GLU A 353 -34.92 7.24 -13.58
C GLU A 353 -34.35 7.29 -12.14
N GLU A 354 -34.72 6.35 -11.27
CA GLU A 354 -34.18 6.26 -9.91
C GLU A 354 -32.70 5.92 -9.88
N VAL A 355 -32.23 5.02 -10.77
CA VAL A 355 -30.80 4.78 -10.95
C VAL A 355 -30.11 6.07 -11.38
N LEU A 356 -30.66 6.80 -12.34
CA LEU A 356 -30.06 8.06 -12.81
C LEU A 356 -29.99 9.13 -11.72
N LEU A 357 -31.05 9.27 -10.92
CA LEU A 357 -31.11 10.21 -9.80
C LEU A 357 -30.12 9.83 -8.69
N GLU A 358 -30.02 8.54 -8.36
CA GLU A 358 -29.11 8.08 -7.32
C GLU A 358 -27.64 8.20 -7.74
N VAL A 359 -27.31 7.87 -8.99
CA VAL A 359 -25.97 8.12 -9.55
C VAL A 359 -25.64 9.62 -9.50
N ALA A 360 -26.59 10.49 -9.87
CA ALA A 360 -26.38 11.94 -9.78
C ALA A 360 -26.14 12.41 -8.34
N ARG A 361 -26.80 11.78 -7.35
CA ARG A 361 -26.62 12.08 -5.92
C ARG A 361 -25.22 11.67 -5.43
N CYS A 362 -24.74 10.49 -5.82
CA CYS A 362 -23.45 9.93 -5.39
C CYS A 362 -22.22 10.59 -6.03
N MET A 363 -22.39 11.29 -7.15
CA MET A 363 -21.32 12.06 -7.82
C MET A 363 -21.05 13.44 -7.17
N LYS A 364 -21.42 13.66 -5.90
CA LYS A 364 -21.26 14.94 -5.20
C LYS A 364 -19.98 15.00 -4.39
#